data_AF-A0A952NH94-F1
#
_entry.id   AF-A0A952NH94-F1
#
_cell.length_a   1.000
_cell.length_b   1.000
_cell.length_c   1.000
_cell.angle_alpha   90.00
_cell.angle_beta   90.00
_cell.angle_gamma   90.00
#
_symmetry.space_group_name_H-M   'P 1'
#
loop_
_entity.id
_entity.type
_entity.pdbx_description
1 polymer ?
#
loop_
_entity_poly.entity_id
_entity_poly.type
_entity_poly.pdbx_seq_one_letter_code
_entity_poly.pdbx_strand_id
1 'polypeptide(L)'
;MRQADPVFLARKRAQRFEAIDALPKDIRELVHAYGYTVVKTAMDLGIKKPKQIKHMVETVLNEFSPTRASFSVQGTRNDMNLALLGGTPIDQTPKDS
;
A
#
# COMPACT_ATOMS: atom_id res chain seq x y z
N MET A 1 7.01 17.36 14.30
CA MET A 1 6.55 16.49 13.20
C MET A 1 5.40 17.19 12.48
N ARG A 2 5.50 17.51 11.18
CA ARG A 2 4.35 18.03 10.41
C ARG A 2 3.42 16.85 10.09
N GLN A 3 2.18 16.88 10.58
CA GLN A 3 1.15 15.94 10.15
C GLN A 3 0.85 16.20 8.66
N ALA A 4 0.82 15.14 7.86
CA ALA A 4 0.49 15.26 6.45
C ALA A 4 -1.00 15.59 6.29
N ASP A 5 -1.32 16.55 5.41
CA ASP A 5 -2.70 16.92 5.10
C ASP A 5 -3.47 15.69 4.58
N PRO A 6 -4.58 15.28 5.24
CA PRO A 6 -5.36 14.12 4.83
C PRO A 6 -5.91 14.24 3.40
N VAL A 7 -6.23 15.46 2.94
CA VAL A 7 -6.76 15.70 1.58
C VAL A 7 -5.67 15.43 0.54
N PHE A 8 -4.44 15.86 0.82
CA PHE A 8 -3.29 15.60 -0.05
C PHE A 8 -3.01 14.09 -0.19
N LEU A 9 -3.10 13.34 0.91
CA LEU A 9 -2.92 11.89 0.89
C LEU A 9 -4.03 11.19 0.11
N ALA A 10 -5.29 11.61 0.28
CA ALA A 10 -6.42 11.06 -0.45
C ALA A 10 -6.25 11.26 -1.97
N ARG A 11 -5.87 12.47 -2.40
CA ARG A 11 -5.61 12.77 -3.83
C ARG A 11 -4.50 11.90 -4.41
N LYS A 12 -3.40 11.72 -3.68
CA LYS A 12 -2.30 10.85 -4.13
C LYS A 12 -2.70 9.39 -4.25
N ARG A 13 -3.57 8.90 -3.35
CA ARG A 13 -4.11 7.54 -3.43
C ARG A 13 -5.00 7.37 -4.65
N ALA A 14 -5.93 8.31 -4.89
CA ALA A 14 -6.82 8.29 -6.05
C ALA A 14 -6.03 8.22 -7.36
N GLN A 15 -5.03 9.09 -7.55
CA GLN A 15 -4.15 9.08 -8.73
C GLN A 15 -3.40 7.75 -8.91
N ARG A 16 -3.00 7.11 -7.80
CA ARG A 16 -2.34 5.81 -7.86
C ARG A 16 -3.31 4.72 -8.31
N PHE A 17 -4.53 4.71 -7.79
CA PHE A 17 -5.54 3.71 -8.19
C PHE A 17 -5.92 3.86 -9.66
N GLU A 18 -6.15 5.09 -10.12
CA GLU A 18 -6.40 5.38 -11.53
C GLU A 18 -5.25 4.88 -12.42
N ALA A 19 -4.01 5.13 -12.02
CA ALA A 19 -2.83 4.64 -12.73
C ALA A 19 -2.72 3.11 -12.73
N ILE A 20 -3.21 2.43 -11.68
CA ILE A 20 -3.25 0.96 -11.62
C ILE A 20 -4.34 0.42 -12.54
N ASP A 21 -5.52 1.03 -12.54
CA ASP A 21 -6.67 0.59 -13.34
C ASP A 21 -6.43 0.72 -14.84
N ALA A 22 -5.63 1.69 -15.25
CA ALA A 22 -5.18 1.86 -16.63
C ALA A 22 -4.18 0.78 -17.11
N LEU A 23 -3.62 -0.04 -16.21
CA LEU A 23 -2.65 -1.07 -16.57
C LEU A 23 -3.32 -2.33 -17.17
N PRO A 24 -2.61 -3.03 -18.07
CA PRO A 24 -2.97 -4.38 -18.51
C PRO A 24 -3.22 -5.33 -17.33
N LYS A 25 -4.15 -6.28 -17.51
CA LYS A 25 -4.60 -7.21 -16.44
C LYS A 25 -3.42 -7.97 -15.81
N ASP A 26 -2.52 -8.49 -16.64
CA ASP A 26 -1.32 -9.22 -16.23
C ASP A 26 -0.37 -8.36 -15.37
N ILE A 27 -0.19 -7.08 -15.71
CA ILE A 27 0.59 -6.15 -14.89
C ILE A 27 -0.13 -5.83 -13.58
N ARG A 28 -1.47 -5.66 -13.58
CA ARG A 28 -2.25 -5.45 -12.34
C ARG A 28 -2.12 -6.63 -11.37
N GLU A 29 -2.11 -7.86 -11.87
CA GLU A 29 -1.86 -9.05 -11.04
C GLU A 29 -0.49 -8.97 -10.35
N LEU A 30 0.55 -8.51 -11.04
CA LEU A 30 1.87 -8.28 -10.44
C LEU A 30 1.85 -7.14 -9.41
N VAL A 31 1.08 -6.08 -9.65
CA VAL A 31 0.91 -4.98 -8.69
C VAL A 31 0.26 -5.48 -7.40
N HIS A 32 -0.73 -6.37 -7.49
CA HIS A 32 -1.35 -7.01 -6.31
C HIS A 32 -0.37 -7.93 -5.57
N ALA A 33 0.51 -8.64 -6.29
CA ALA A 33 1.46 -9.57 -5.70
C ALA A 33 2.67 -8.89 -5.04
N TYR A 34 3.25 -7.86 -5.68
CA TYR A 34 4.54 -7.27 -5.29
C TYR A 34 4.46 -5.78 -4.90
N GLY A 35 3.32 -5.12 -5.16
CA GLY A 35 3.11 -3.70 -4.90
C GLY A 35 3.42 -2.79 -6.09
N TYR A 36 2.66 -1.70 -6.18
CA TYR A 36 2.71 -0.77 -7.31
C TYR A 36 4.09 -0.16 -7.54
N THR A 37 4.78 0.27 -6.48
CA THR A 37 6.08 0.93 -6.60
C THR A 37 7.13 0.02 -7.24
N VAL A 38 7.16 -1.27 -6.87
CA VAL A 38 8.13 -2.23 -7.40
C VAL A 38 7.89 -2.47 -8.89
N VAL A 39 6.63 -2.75 -9.24
CA VAL A 39 6.24 -3.00 -10.64
C VAL A 39 6.45 -1.75 -11.50
N LYS A 40 6.09 -0.57 -10.99
CA LYS A 40 6.31 0.70 -11.69
C LYS A 40 7.79 0.93 -11.96
N THR A 41 8.66 0.74 -10.97
CA THR A 41 10.11 0.88 -11.17
C THR A 41 10.63 -0.09 -12.23
N ALA A 42 10.17 -1.34 -12.23
CA ALA A 42 10.56 -2.31 -13.27
C ALA A 42 10.14 -1.82 -14.68
N MET A 43 8.93 -1.29 -14.80
CA MET A 43 8.43 -0.71 -16.05
C MET A 43 9.20 0.55 -16.48
N ASP A 44 9.53 1.44 -15.53
CA ASP A 44 10.30 2.67 -15.76
C ASP A 44 11.72 2.35 -16.26
N LEU A 45 12.30 1.22 -15.81
CA LEU A 45 13.57 0.68 -16.30
C LEU A 45 13.47 -0.01 -17.67
N GLY A 46 12.28 -0.02 -18.29
CA GLY A 46 12.05 -0.56 -19.63
C GLY A 46 11.64 -2.03 -19.67
N ILE A 47 11.40 -2.68 -18.53
CA ILE A 47 10.94 -4.07 -18.49
C ILE A 47 9.43 -4.10 -18.77
N LYS A 48 9.07 -4.47 -20.00
CA LYS A 48 7.68 -4.44 -20.47
C LYS A 48 6.94 -5.77 -20.34
N LYS A 49 7.67 -6.90 -20.23
CA LYS A 49 7.06 -8.24 -20.20
C LYS A 49 6.75 -8.64 -18.75
N PRO A 50 5.50 -8.98 -18.41
CA PRO A 50 5.11 -9.37 -17.05
C PRO A 50 5.94 -10.53 -16.49
N LYS A 51 6.23 -11.55 -17.32
CA LYS A 51 7.07 -12.70 -16.92
C LYS A 51 8.49 -12.28 -16.49
N GLN A 52 9.07 -11.26 -17.13
CA GLN A 52 10.40 -10.75 -16.79
C GLN A 52 10.36 -9.97 -15.48
N ILE A 53 9.33 -9.14 -15.27
CA ILE A 53 9.12 -8.41 -14.01
C ILE A 53 9.00 -9.41 -12.87
N LYS A 54 8.14 -10.43 -13.03
CA LYS A 54 7.95 -11.51 -12.05
C LYS A 54 9.29 -12.18 -11.72
N HIS A 55 9.99 -12.66 -12.73
CA HIS A 55 11.26 -13.37 -12.55
C HIS A 55 12.30 -12.50 -11.84
N MET A 56 12.47 -11.24 -12.25
CA MET A 56 13.41 -10.33 -11.61
C MET A 56 13.09 -10.12 -10.13
N VAL A 57 11.82 -9.86 -9.80
CA VAL A 57 11.40 -9.64 -8.40
C VAL A 57 11.62 -10.90 -7.57
N GLU A 58 11.23 -12.08 -8.09
CA GLU A 58 11.42 -13.35 -7.40
C GLU A 58 12.90 -13.70 -7.22
N THR A 59 13.74 -13.48 -8.23
CA THR A 59 15.19 -13.71 -8.15
C THR A 59 15.80 -12.88 -7.02
N VAL A 60 15.50 -11.58 -6.97
CA VAL A 60 15.97 -10.72 -5.87
C VAL A 60 15.44 -11.23 -4.51
N LEU A 61 14.14 -11.50 -4.41
CA LEU A 61 13.56 -11.95 -3.14
C LEU A 61 14.10 -13.31 -2.66
N ASN A 62 14.47 -14.20 -3.59
CA ASN A 62 15.03 -15.52 -3.30
C ASN A 62 16.53 -15.46 -2.98
N GLU A 63 17.29 -14.62 -3.70
CA GLU A 63 18.73 -14.42 -3.48
C GLU A 63 19.02 -13.81 -2.10
N PHE A 64 18.15 -12.93 -1.61
CA PHE A 64 18.29 -12.31 -0.29
C PHE A 64 17.67 -13.13 0.87
N SER A 65 17.33 -14.41 0.68
CA SER A 65 16.63 -15.22 1.68
C SER A 65 17.42 -16.42 2.23
N PRO A 66 18.27 -16.21 3.27
CA PRO A 66 18.49 -17.23 4.31
C PRO A 66 17.69 -16.95 5.58
N THR A 67 17.27 -15.71 5.83
CA THR A 67 16.54 -15.30 7.05
C THR A 67 15.60 -14.14 6.72
N ARG A 68 14.38 -14.44 6.27
CA ARG A 68 13.32 -13.41 6.14
C ARG A 68 12.78 -13.06 7.54
N ALA A 69 13.62 -12.42 8.35
CA ALA A 69 13.14 -11.59 9.45
C ALA A 69 12.40 -10.41 8.83
N SER A 70 11.11 -10.31 9.17
CA SER A 70 10.30 -9.11 9.41
C SER A 70 10.61 -7.80 8.66
N PHE A 71 9.56 -7.02 8.42
CA PHE A 71 9.56 -5.64 7.89
C PHE A 71 9.40 -5.45 6.36
N SER A 72 8.37 -6.06 5.79
CA SER A 72 7.46 -5.24 4.96
C SER A 72 6.22 -4.93 5.77
N VAL A 73 6.37 -4.04 6.76
CA VAL A 73 5.22 -3.34 7.37
C VAL A 73 4.90 -2.16 6.47
N GLN A 74 4.32 -2.44 5.31
CA GLN A 74 3.51 -1.44 4.60
C GLN A 74 2.03 -1.73 4.89
N GLY A 75 1.70 -1.60 6.17
CA GLY A 75 0.34 -1.47 6.69
C GLY A 75 0.33 -0.27 7.62
N THR A 76 -0.49 0.72 7.29
CA THR A 76 -1.05 1.78 8.14
C THR A 76 -0.40 1.97 9.53
N ARG A 77 0.60 2.86 9.67
CA ARG A 77 0.92 3.46 10.97
C ARG A 77 -0.12 4.54 11.29
N ASN A 78 -1.34 4.15 11.62
CA ASN A 78 -2.33 5.07 12.17
C ASN A 78 -3.39 4.43 13.07
N ASP A 79 -3.05 3.33 13.77
CA ASP A 79 -3.89 2.79 14.85
C ASP A 79 -3.04 2.56 16.11
N MET A 80 -2.54 3.65 16.69
CA MET A 80 -2.08 3.67 18.08
C MET A 80 -2.42 5.03 18.69
N ASN A 81 -3.70 5.33 18.88
CA ASN A 81 -4.17 6.11 20.04
C ASN A 81 -5.71 6.16 20.17
N LEU A 82 -6.34 5.13 20.75
CA LEU A 82 -7.74 5.28 21.25
C LEU A 82 -7.99 4.60 22.61
N ALA A 83 -6.96 4.11 23.31
CA ALA A 83 -7.13 3.44 24.60
C ALA A 83 -6.50 4.18 25.80
N LEU A 84 -5.95 5.38 25.62
CA LEU A 84 -5.20 6.11 26.66
C LEU A 84 -5.70 7.54 26.97
N LEU A 85 -6.89 7.92 26.50
CA LEU A 85 -7.57 9.14 26.94
C LEU A 85 -8.93 8.74 27.51
N GLY A 86 -9.03 8.78 28.84
CA GLY A 86 -10.24 8.49 29.60
C GLY A 86 -11.38 9.45 29.28
N GLY A 87 -12.10 9.18 28.19
CA GLY A 87 -13.41 9.73 27.89
C GLY A 87 -14.45 8.66 28.16
N THR A 88 -15.36 8.95 29.08
CA THR A 88 -16.58 8.18 29.36
C THR A 88 -17.36 7.86 28.08
N PRO A 89 -18.13 6.75 28.02
CA PRO A 89 -19.04 6.50 26.91
C PRO A 89 -20.04 7.66 26.84
N ILE A 90 -19.98 8.45 25.76
CA ILE A 90 -21.04 9.38 25.43
C ILE A 90 -22.25 8.56 25.00
N ASP A 91 -23.20 8.57 25.92
CA ASP A 91 -24.59 8.16 25.79
C ASP A 91 -25.18 8.50 24.41
N GLN A 92 -25.97 7.58 23.88
CA GLN A 92 -26.59 7.67 22.57
C GLN A 92 -27.55 8.87 22.57
N THR A 93 -27.37 9.80 21.63
CA THR A 93 -28.27 10.94 21.42
C THR A 93 -29.73 10.48 21.19
N PRO A 94 -30.72 11.30 21.59
CA PRO A 94 -32.13 10.92 21.65
C PRO A 94 -32.68 10.67 20.25
N LYS A 95 -33.47 9.61 20.10
CA LYS A 95 -34.29 9.39 18.93
C LYS A 95 -35.62 10.11 19.18
N ASP A 96 -35.79 11.26 18.53
CA ASP A 96 -37.08 11.91 18.38
C ASP A 96 -38.10 10.91 17.81
N SER A 97 -39.16 10.68 18.55
CA SER A 97 -40.50 10.25 18.11
C SER A 97 -41.51 10.68 19.16
#